data_AF-A0A7C6WX93-F1
#
_entry.id   AF-A0A7C6WX93-F1
#
_cell.length_a   1.000
_cell.length_b   1.000
_cell.length_c   1.000
_cell.angle_alpha   90.00
_cell.angle_beta   90.00
_cell.angle_gamma   90.00
#
_symmetry.space_group_name_H-M   'P 1'
#
loop_
_entity.id
_entity.type
_entity.pdbx_description
1 polymer ?
#
loop_
_entity_poly.entity_id
_entity_poly.type
_entity_poly.pdbx_seq_one_letter_code
_entity_poly.pdbx_strand_id
1 'polypeptide(L)'
;MSDANVEILASRIIGRGRKEVLLERQVSLPGAVKVAEISATLDVTRAVVVTRGVIVQGSVGKQIFFVGSDGLKHHFAEGAGSLSELVDIELVDPGTPVATGDEVQDHSKVENVAFALDESTGILTQKVVILLDVVVTRSVQLSVEQDPDGILIKANVKVGSAETHKYFREETVLPDAAGIKIVRTRFEDVRCLVEGDNVIIQGTMVKLIGFETEDGETGTVEERVAVSDFVNFPGLHQMSGHITPTCSIAAQNIGIEFSRIIGLLVTKFLLTFTAQVFQTQQITVKEDPSGVLIKTRVVIGEAERQKFISEEKTLDAIKIANVTAEFKKINWLIKDGKAIVQGVVGKQIFFVVEEDLVRHLGEELSFSDLVEVPPVRPGDPVREGMGFQDESDIEQTIVELNPETGTLVQKIVLLLKVKVIDVREIRVAVAD
;
A
#
# COMPACT_ATOMS: atom_id res chain seq x y z
N MET A 1 -4.29 22.34 -29.42
CA MET A 1 -4.33 22.80 -28.02
C MET A 1 -3.29 21.95 -27.32
N SER A 2 -2.31 22.55 -26.65
CA SER A 2 -1.13 21.81 -26.14
C SER A 2 -1.57 20.69 -25.18
N ASP A 3 -1.25 19.45 -25.51
CA ASP A 3 -1.35 18.31 -24.60
C ASP A 3 -0.52 18.63 -23.37
N ALA A 4 -1.19 18.95 -22.26
CA ALA A 4 -0.52 19.33 -21.04
C ALA A 4 0.00 18.05 -20.37
N ASN A 5 1.32 17.86 -20.39
CA ASN A 5 1.94 16.77 -19.66
C ASN A 5 1.73 16.95 -18.15
N VAL A 6 1.53 15.84 -17.45
CA VAL A 6 1.36 15.84 -15.99
C VAL A 6 2.42 14.96 -15.36
N GLU A 7 3.11 15.50 -14.35
CA GLU A 7 4.05 14.70 -13.56
C GLU A 7 3.28 13.83 -12.57
N ILE A 8 3.48 12.51 -12.63
CA ILE A 8 2.88 11.55 -11.71
C ILE A 8 3.95 10.69 -11.05
N LEU A 9 3.68 10.25 -9.81
CA LEU A 9 4.38 9.14 -9.18
C LEU A 9 3.64 7.83 -9.52
N ALA A 10 4.29 6.98 -10.31
CA ALA A 10 3.70 5.75 -10.86
C ALA A 10 4.47 4.50 -10.47
N SER A 11 3.77 3.38 -10.36
CA SER A 11 4.38 2.05 -10.18
C SER A 11 4.68 1.45 -11.55
N ARG A 12 5.92 1.61 -12.04
CA ARG A 12 6.37 1.02 -13.31
C ARG A 12 6.62 -0.47 -13.13
N ILE A 13 6.09 -1.30 -14.02
CA ILE A 13 6.44 -2.72 -14.07
C ILE A 13 7.84 -2.86 -14.66
N ILE A 14 8.76 -3.46 -13.90
CA ILE A 14 10.14 -3.74 -14.34
C ILE A 14 10.23 -5.11 -15.01
N GLY A 15 9.57 -6.11 -14.44
CA GLY A 15 9.60 -7.48 -14.95
C GLY A 15 8.74 -8.45 -14.17
N ARG A 16 8.67 -9.69 -14.64
CA ARG A 16 7.92 -10.78 -14.01
C ARG A 16 8.75 -12.03 -13.95
N GLY A 17 8.49 -12.88 -12.96
CA GLY A 17 9.17 -14.15 -12.80
C GLY A 17 8.21 -15.24 -12.42
N ARG A 18 8.38 -16.41 -13.04
CA ARG A 18 7.65 -17.63 -12.68
C ARG A 18 8.59 -18.80 -12.51
N LYS A 19 8.34 -19.62 -11.48
CA LYS A 19 9.11 -20.84 -11.23
C LYS A 19 8.22 -21.90 -10.58
N GLU A 20 8.21 -23.10 -11.16
CA GLU A 20 7.62 -24.27 -10.51
C GLU A 20 8.64 -24.92 -9.57
N VAL A 21 8.18 -25.28 -8.38
CA VAL A 21 8.98 -25.93 -7.33
C VAL A 21 8.26 -27.20 -6.90
N LEU A 22 8.99 -28.32 -6.93
CA LEU A 22 8.49 -29.62 -6.47
C LEU A 22 9.08 -29.94 -5.09
N LEU A 23 8.23 -30.05 -4.09
CA LEU A 23 8.61 -30.54 -2.75
C LEU A 23 8.13 -31.98 -2.59
N GLU A 24 9.07 -32.91 -2.54
CA GLU A 24 8.79 -34.32 -2.27
C GLU A 24 9.17 -34.69 -0.83
N ARG A 25 8.25 -35.37 -0.13
CA ARG A 25 8.49 -35.83 1.23
C ARG A 25 7.76 -37.14 1.51
N GLN A 26 8.37 -37.95 2.36
CA GLN A 26 7.75 -39.14 2.93
C GLN A 26 7.42 -38.93 4.40
N VAL A 27 6.25 -39.41 4.81
CA VAL A 27 5.83 -39.45 6.21
C VAL A 27 5.31 -40.85 6.54
N SER A 28 5.56 -41.31 7.75
CA SER A 28 5.01 -42.57 8.25
C SER A 28 3.65 -42.30 8.89
N LEU A 29 2.61 -42.99 8.44
CA LEU A 29 1.27 -43.02 9.01
C LEU A 29 0.93 -44.47 9.38
N PRO A 30 1.41 -44.96 10.54
CA PRO A 30 1.20 -46.34 10.95
C PRO A 30 -0.29 -46.70 11.01
N GLY A 31 -0.66 -47.82 10.38
CA GLY A 31 -2.05 -48.28 10.33
C GLY A 31 -2.97 -47.48 9.40
N ALA A 32 -2.45 -46.54 8.61
CA ALA A 32 -3.25 -45.91 7.57
C ALA A 32 -3.55 -46.90 6.44
N VAL A 33 -4.82 -47.00 6.06
CA VAL A 33 -5.30 -47.84 4.94
C VAL A 33 -5.61 -46.97 3.72
N LYS A 34 -6.00 -45.70 3.91
CA LYS A 34 -6.30 -44.80 2.80
C LYS A 34 -6.08 -43.35 3.18
N VAL A 35 -5.39 -42.59 2.32
CA VAL A 35 -5.38 -41.12 2.42
C VAL A 35 -6.58 -40.56 1.66
N ALA A 36 -7.38 -39.75 2.34
CA ALA A 36 -8.56 -39.10 1.76
C ALA A 36 -8.18 -37.78 1.10
N GLU A 37 -7.37 -36.97 1.78
CA GLU A 37 -6.99 -35.63 1.34
C GLU A 37 -5.65 -35.22 1.97
N ILE A 38 -4.88 -34.45 1.21
CA ILE A 38 -3.78 -33.64 1.76
C ILE A 38 -4.03 -32.20 1.34
N SER A 39 -4.30 -31.33 2.32
CA SER A 39 -4.46 -29.90 2.10
C SER A 39 -3.12 -29.23 2.42
N ALA A 40 -2.43 -28.71 1.39
CA ALA A 40 -1.18 -27.98 1.56
C ALA A 40 -1.42 -26.47 1.48
N THR A 41 -0.76 -25.72 2.36
CA THR A 41 -0.84 -24.26 2.42
C THR A 41 0.56 -23.68 2.29
N LEU A 42 0.76 -22.80 1.32
CA LEU A 42 1.97 -21.98 1.19
C LEU A 42 1.78 -20.71 2.01
N ASP A 43 2.76 -20.41 2.86
CA ASP A 43 2.89 -19.15 3.57
C ASP A 43 4.19 -18.46 3.12
N VAL A 44 4.08 -17.47 2.23
CA VAL A 44 5.24 -16.68 1.78
C VAL A 44 5.54 -15.63 2.84
N THR A 45 6.66 -15.79 3.52
CA THR A 45 7.07 -14.90 4.61
C THR A 45 7.92 -13.74 4.13
N ARG A 46 8.57 -13.88 2.95
CA ARG A 46 9.40 -12.82 2.38
C ARG A 46 9.57 -13.00 0.87
N ALA A 47 9.44 -11.91 0.12
CA ALA A 47 9.92 -11.81 -1.25
C ALA A 47 10.85 -10.58 -1.37
N VAL A 48 12.06 -10.75 -1.90
CA VAL A 48 13.05 -9.67 -1.97
C VAL A 48 13.77 -9.65 -3.31
N VAL A 49 13.86 -8.47 -3.92
CA VAL A 49 14.68 -8.27 -5.13
C VAL A 49 16.15 -8.35 -4.77
N VAL A 50 16.88 -9.15 -5.55
CA VAL A 50 18.34 -9.26 -5.52
C VAL A 50 18.87 -9.04 -6.93
N THR A 51 20.19 -8.85 -7.07
CA THR A 51 20.81 -8.54 -8.37
C THR A 51 20.51 -9.54 -9.49
N ARG A 52 20.14 -10.78 -9.15
CA ARG A 52 19.86 -11.87 -10.10
C ARG A 52 18.38 -12.23 -10.25
N GLY A 53 17.46 -11.52 -9.60
CA GLY A 53 16.03 -11.84 -9.65
C GLY A 53 15.34 -11.59 -8.31
N VAL A 54 14.41 -12.46 -7.93
CA VAL A 54 13.68 -12.35 -6.65
C VAL A 54 13.90 -13.62 -5.84
N ILE A 55 14.29 -13.47 -4.57
CA ILE A 55 14.28 -14.59 -3.62
C ILE A 55 12.90 -14.62 -2.95
N VAL A 56 12.19 -15.73 -3.10
CA VAL A 56 10.93 -16.02 -2.40
C VAL A 56 11.19 -17.02 -1.29
N GLN A 57 10.88 -16.63 -0.06
CA GLN A 57 11.02 -17.44 1.14
C GLN A 57 9.67 -17.63 1.81
N GLY A 58 9.46 -18.82 2.36
CA GLY A 58 8.21 -19.16 2.99
C GLY A 58 8.25 -20.52 3.68
N SER A 59 7.06 -21.00 4.02
CA SER A 59 6.87 -22.32 4.57
C SER A 59 5.66 -23.02 3.96
N VAL A 60 5.70 -24.35 3.95
CA VAL A 60 4.62 -25.18 3.39
C VAL A 60 4.13 -26.13 4.47
N GLY A 61 2.98 -25.80 5.05
CA GLY A 61 2.25 -26.65 5.99
C GLY A 61 1.33 -27.62 5.27
N LYS A 62 1.11 -28.81 5.84
CA LYS A 62 0.20 -29.80 5.27
C LYS A 62 -0.71 -30.40 6.34
N GLN A 63 -1.99 -30.52 6.00
CA GLN A 63 -2.98 -31.23 6.79
C GLN A 63 -3.34 -32.53 6.06
N ILE A 64 -3.12 -33.67 6.70
CA ILE A 64 -3.33 -34.99 6.11
C ILE A 64 -4.52 -35.64 6.78
N PHE A 65 -5.52 -36.01 5.98
CA PHE A 65 -6.71 -36.72 6.43
C PHE A 65 -6.70 -38.14 5.87
N PHE A 66 -6.81 -39.14 6.73
CA PHE A 66 -6.69 -40.54 6.34
C PHE A 66 -7.64 -41.45 7.13
N VAL A 67 -7.88 -42.66 6.63
CA VAL A 67 -8.65 -43.71 7.29
C VAL A 67 -7.67 -44.75 7.85
N GLY A 68 -7.82 -45.06 9.12
CA GLY A 68 -7.01 -46.06 9.82
C GLY A 68 -7.54 -47.48 9.60
N SER A 69 -6.76 -48.47 10.03
CA SER A 69 -7.17 -49.87 10.05
C SER A 69 -8.34 -50.15 11.00
N ASP A 70 -8.62 -49.22 11.91
CA ASP A 70 -9.81 -49.19 12.76
C ASP A 70 -11.09 -48.73 12.03
N GLY A 71 -10.97 -48.30 10.77
CA GLY A 71 -12.05 -47.74 9.97
C GLY A 71 -12.43 -46.31 10.34
N LEU A 72 -11.70 -45.66 11.26
CA LEU A 72 -11.95 -44.30 11.70
C LEU A 72 -11.17 -43.29 10.85
N LYS A 73 -11.67 -42.05 10.83
CA LYS A 73 -10.98 -40.92 10.20
C LYS A 73 -9.99 -40.32 11.19
N HIS A 74 -8.76 -40.15 10.74
CA HIS A 74 -7.66 -39.55 11.48
C HIS A 74 -7.16 -38.29 10.77
N HIS A 75 -6.50 -37.43 11.55
CA HIS A 75 -5.90 -36.20 11.08
C HIS A 75 -4.46 -36.12 11.56
N PHE A 76 -3.56 -35.72 10.67
CA PHE A 76 -2.16 -35.49 10.98
C PHE A 76 -1.72 -34.15 10.39
N ALA A 77 -1.30 -33.23 11.25
CA ALA A 77 -0.68 -31.97 10.85
C ALA A 77 0.83 -32.17 10.68
N GLU A 78 1.32 -32.03 9.46
CA GLU A 78 2.76 -32.08 9.19
C GLU A 78 3.39 -30.70 9.42
N GLY A 79 4.52 -30.68 10.13
CA GLY A 79 5.27 -29.44 10.39
C GLY A 79 5.71 -28.76 9.10
N ALA A 80 5.60 -27.43 9.07
CA ALA A 80 5.86 -26.64 7.88
C ALA A 80 7.32 -26.77 7.42
N GLY A 81 7.53 -27.23 6.18
CA GLY A 81 8.86 -27.25 5.56
C GLY A 81 9.23 -25.85 5.07
N SER A 82 10.50 -25.46 5.17
CA SER A 82 10.95 -24.17 4.63
C SER A 82 11.09 -24.22 3.11
N LEU A 83 10.80 -23.09 2.48
CA LEU A 83 11.00 -22.84 1.06
C LEU A 83 11.89 -21.60 0.92
N SER A 84 12.90 -21.66 0.06
CA SER A 84 13.73 -20.51 -0.27
C SER A 84 14.27 -20.68 -1.68
N GLU A 85 13.69 -19.97 -2.64
CA GLU A 85 13.97 -20.15 -4.06
C GLU A 85 14.26 -18.82 -4.75
N LEU A 86 15.22 -18.84 -5.68
CA LEU A 86 15.45 -17.73 -6.60
C LEU A 86 14.56 -17.90 -7.83
N VAL A 87 13.82 -16.84 -8.15
CA VAL A 87 12.98 -16.71 -9.35
C VAL A 87 13.65 -15.69 -10.28
N ASP A 88 13.97 -16.12 -11.49
CA ASP A 88 14.52 -15.25 -12.53
C ASP A 88 13.44 -14.30 -13.05
N ILE A 89 13.83 -13.05 -13.35
CA ILE A 89 12.91 -12.00 -13.78
C ILE A 89 13.12 -11.73 -15.27
N GLU A 90 12.06 -11.94 -16.06
CA GLU A 90 11.95 -11.46 -17.42
C GLU A 90 11.59 -9.96 -17.41
N LEU A 91 12.48 -9.14 -17.96
CA LEU A 91 12.33 -7.68 -17.98
C LEU A 91 11.30 -7.25 -19.02
N VAL A 92 10.45 -6.28 -18.67
CA VAL A 92 9.57 -5.61 -19.62
C VAL A 92 10.37 -4.79 -20.63
N ASP A 93 11.45 -4.18 -20.18
CA ASP A 93 12.39 -3.40 -20.97
C ASP A 93 13.83 -3.82 -20.61
N PRO A 94 14.60 -4.43 -21.55
CA PRO A 94 15.98 -4.85 -21.30
C PRO A 94 16.91 -3.73 -20.84
N GLY A 95 16.62 -2.46 -21.18
CA GLY A 95 17.40 -1.30 -20.76
C GLY A 95 17.17 -0.90 -19.29
N THR A 96 16.17 -1.48 -18.64
CA THR A 96 15.78 -1.17 -17.25
C THR A 96 15.89 -2.43 -16.39
N PRO A 97 17.08 -2.76 -15.85
CA PRO A 97 17.25 -3.93 -15.01
C PRO A 97 16.55 -3.77 -13.66
N VAL A 98 16.29 -4.90 -12.99
CA VAL A 98 15.90 -4.91 -11.57
C VAL A 98 17.01 -4.31 -10.71
N ALA A 99 16.62 -3.57 -9.67
CA ALA A 99 17.52 -2.91 -8.75
C ALA A 99 17.15 -3.22 -7.30
N THR A 100 18.14 -3.22 -6.42
CA THR A 100 17.89 -3.30 -4.98
C THR A 100 17.02 -2.12 -4.55
N GLY A 101 15.92 -2.40 -3.85
CA GLY A 101 14.92 -1.39 -3.46
C GLY A 101 13.67 -1.39 -4.34
N ASP A 102 13.67 -2.11 -5.47
CA ASP A 102 12.44 -2.38 -6.21
C ASP A 102 11.46 -3.20 -5.36
N GLU A 103 10.18 -2.95 -5.56
CA GLU A 103 9.09 -3.62 -4.86
C GLU A 103 8.74 -4.94 -5.54
N VAL A 104 8.30 -5.92 -4.75
CA VAL A 104 7.83 -7.22 -5.26
C VAL A 104 6.39 -7.43 -4.85
N GLN A 105 5.57 -7.83 -5.81
CA GLN A 105 4.23 -8.36 -5.58
C GLN A 105 4.28 -9.87 -5.78
N ASP A 106 3.92 -10.60 -4.73
CA ASP A 106 3.88 -12.06 -4.74
C ASP A 106 2.46 -12.57 -4.99
N HIS A 107 2.35 -13.53 -5.91
CA HIS A 107 1.13 -14.23 -6.29
C HIS A 107 1.34 -15.75 -6.23
N SER A 108 2.33 -16.18 -5.43
CA SER A 108 2.74 -17.58 -5.35
C SER A 108 1.65 -18.44 -4.70
N LYS A 109 1.52 -19.69 -5.16
CA LYS A 109 0.47 -20.60 -4.71
C LYS A 109 0.86 -22.07 -4.81
N VAL A 110 0.20 -22.91 -4.02
CA VAL A 110 0.20 -24.35 -4.25
C VAL A 110 -0.69 -24.64 -5.46
N GLU A 111 -0.14 -25.32 -6.47
CA GLU A 111 -0.90 -25.71 -7.66
C GLU A 111 -1.45 -27.12 -7.56
N ASN A 112 -0.66 -28.05 -7.01
CA ASN A 112 -1.06 -29.44 -6.93
C ASN A 112 -0.43 -30.15 -5.73
N VAL A 113 -1.14 -31.14 -5.22
CA VAL A 113 -0.65 -32.09 -4.21
C VAL A 113 -0.95 -33.49 -4.70
N ALA A 114 0.09 -34.22 -5.12
CA ALA A 114 -0.01 -35.62 -5.47
C ALA A 114 0.54 -36.48 -4.33
N PHE A 115 -0.05 -37.65 -4.10
CA PHE A 115 0.39 -38.54 -3.04
C PHE A 115 0.13 -40.01 -3.36
N ALA A 116 0.92 -40.88 -2.74
CA ALA A 116 0.79 -42.32 -2.79
C ALA A 116 1.08 -42.92 -1.42
N LEU A 117 0.12 -43.68 -0.88
CA LEU A 117 0.27 -44.44 0.35
C LEU A 117 0.66 -45.88 -0.01
N ASP A 118 1.75 -46.37 0.58
CA ASP A 118 2.02 -47.80 0.66
C ASP A 118 1.35 -48.35 1.93
N GLU A 119 0.20 -48.99 1.76
CA GLU A 119 -0.60 -49.56 2.85
C GLU A 119 0.15 -50.64 3.64
N SER A 120 1.11 -51.33 3.00
CA SER A 120 1.87 -52.40 3.65
C SER A 120 2.90 -51.88 4.65
N THR A 121 3.46 -50.69 4.38
CA THR A 121 4.48 -50.06 5.22
C THR A 121 3.94 -48.86 6.01
N GLY A 122 2.77 -48.34 5.65
CA GLY A 122 2.21 -47.09 6.17
C GLY A 122 2.99 -45.85 5.70
N ILE A 123 3.83 -45.95 4.67
CA ILE A 123 4.62 -44.83 4.16
C ILE A 123 3.80 -44.06 3.13
N LEU A 124 3.59 -42.77 3.39
CA LEU A 124 2.95 -41.84 2.47
C LEU A 124 4.00 -40.99 1.77
N THR A 125 4.15 -41.15 0.45
CA THR A 125 4.93 -40.25 -0.40
C THR A 125 4.05 -39.11 -0.89
N GLN A 126 4.52 -37.88 -0.74
CA GLN A 126 3.78 -36.67 -1.09
C GLN A 126 4.64 -35.79 -2.00
N LYS A 127 4.01 -35.19 -2.99
CA LYS A 127 4.62 -34.28 -3.96
C LYS A 127 3.77 -33.02 -4.05
N VAL A 128 4.28 -31.91 -3.55
CA VAL A 128 3.61 -30.60 -3.62
C VAL A 128 4.26 -29.79 -4.73
N VAL A 129 3.46 -29.38 -5.72
CA VAL A 129 3.87 -28.47 -6.78
C VAL A 129 3.46 -27.06 -6.39
N ILE A 130 4.42 -26.17 -6.37
CA ILE A 130 4.26 -24.77 -5.99
C ILE A 130 4.62 -23.93 -7.20
N LEU A 131 3.74 -23.02 -7.60
CA LEU A 131 4.07 -21.97 -8.55
C LEU A 131 4.48 -20.73 -7.77
N LEU A 132 5.72 -20.32 -7.95
CA LEU A 132 6.18 -18.99 -7.58
C LEU A 132 5.86 -18.03 -8.72
N ASP A 133 5.13 -16.96 -8.43
CA ASP A 133 4.72 -15.96 -9.42
C ASP A 133 4.92 -14.56 -8.81
N VAL A 134 5.87 -13.81 -9.35
CA VAL A 134 6.29 -12.52 -8.81
C VAL A 134 6.30 -11.43 -9.88
N VAL A 135 5.87 -10.23 -9.50
CA VAL A 135 5.94 -9.04 -10.34
C VAL A 135 6.81 -8.00 -9.64
N VAL A 136 7.83 -7.51 -10.34
CA VAL A 136 8.75 -6.48 -9.82
C VAL A 136 8.30 -5.12 -10.31
N THR A 137 8.12 -4.18 -9.39
CA THR A 137 7.68 -2.81 -9.68
C THR A 137 8.63 -1.78 -9.10
N ARG A 138 8.73 -0.62 -9.74
CA ARG A 138 9.52 0.52 -9.26
C ARG A 138 8.66 1.76 -9.23
N SER A 139 8.68 2.47 -8.11
CA SER A 139 8.10 3.81 -8.02
C SER A 139 8.97 4.79 -8.82
N VAL A 140 8.37 5.44 -9.82
CA VAL A 140 9.06 6.37 -10.72
C VAL A 140 8.20 7.62 -10.95
N GLN A 141 8.86 8.77 -11.11
CA GLN A 141 8.19 9.98 -11.56
C GLN A 141 8.14 9.97 -13.10
N LEU A 142 6.95 10.09 -13.68
CA LEU A 142 6.73 10.12 -15.12
C LEU A 142 6.03 11.40 -15.51
N SER A 143 6.46 12.01 -16.62
CA SER A 143 5.73 13.08 -17.29
C SER A 143 4.81 12.44 -18.32
N VAL A 144 3.54 12.19 -17.97
CA VAL A 144 2.59 11.49 -18.85
C VAL A 144 1.86 12.45 -19.76
N GLU A 145 1.65 12.05 -21.01
CA GLU A 145 0.81 12.79 -21.96
C GLU A 145 -0.66 12.60 -21.60
N GLN A 146 -1.43 13.69 -21.58
CA GLN A 146 -2.88 13.64 -21.42
C GLN A 146 -3.59 13.56 -22.76
N ASP A 147 -4.70 12.83 -22.79
CA ASP A 147 -5.59 12.71 -23.94
C ASP A 147 -7.03 12.67 -23.42
N PRO A 148 -7.93 13.60 -23.82
CA PRO A 148 -9.34 13.56 -23.41
C PRO A 148 -10.07 12.26 -23.74
N ASP A 149 -9.67 11.57 -24.81
CA ASP A 149 -10.22 10.27 -25.23
C ASP A 149 -9.40 9.08 -24.67
N GLY A 150 -8.35 9.39 -23.92
CA GLY A 150 -7.44 8.46 -23.26
C GLY A 150 -8.06 7.73 -22.06
N ILE A 151 -7.23 6.99 -21.33
CA ILE A 151 -7.67 6.17 -20.19
C ILE A 151 -7.73 6.98 -18.91
N LEU A 152 -8.90 6.95 -18.26
CA LEU A 152 -9.10 7.62 -16.98
C LEU A 152 -8.47 6.78 -15.86
N ILE A 153 -7.47 7.32 -15.19
CA ILE A 153 -6.75 6.65 -14.10
C ILE A 153 -6.74 7.49 -12.83
N LYS A 154 -6.62 6.82 -11.68
CA LYS A 154 -6.27 7.47 -10.40
C LYS A 154 -4.76 7.45 -10.22
N ALA A 155 -4.12 8.59 -10.41
CA ALA A 155 -2.67 8.75 -10.30
C ALA A 155 -2.29 9.69 -9.17
N ASN A 156 -1.09 9.51 -8.61
CA ASN A 156 -0.50 10.45 -7.68
C ASN A 156 0.14 11.58 -8.49
N VAL A 157 -0.60 12.66 -8.71
CA VAL A 157 -0.17 13.83 -9.48
C VAL A 157 0.71 14.72 -8.62
N LYS A 158 1.86 15.15 -9.13
CA LYS A 158 2.74 16.07 -8.42
C LYS A 158 2.09 17.43 -8.29
N VAL A 159 2.01 17.92 -7.06
CA VAL A 159 1.37 19.21 -6.74
C VAL A 159 2.38 20.25 -6.23
N GLY A 160 3.57 19.80 -5.81
CA GLY A 160 4.61 20.71 -5.34
C GLY A 160 5.98 20.05 -5.21
N SER A 161 7.01 20.89 -5.23
CA SER A 161 8.39 20.54 -4.89
C SER A 161 9.00 21.71 -4.15
N ALA A 162 9.71 21.44 -3.06
CA ALA A 162 10.40 22.46 -2.30
C ALA A 162 11.63 21.87 -1.61
N GLU A 163 12.54 22.74 -1.18
CA GLU A 163 13.76 22.35 -0.49
C GLU A 163 14.11 23.35 0.63
N THR A 164 14.86 22.87 1.61
CA THR A 164 15.49 23.69 2.65
C THR A 164 16.96 23.33 2.79
N HIS A 165 17.74 24.27 3.32
CA HIS A 165 19.18 24.13 3.50
C HIS A 165 19.56 24.26 4.97
N LYS A 166 20.40 23.33 5.45
CA LYS A 166 20.87 23.32 6.85
C LYS A 166 22.38 23.21 6.90
N TYR A 167 23.01 24.17 7.56
CA TYR A 167 24.42 24.05 7.90
C TYR A 167 24.59 22.97 8.98
N PHE A 168 25.48 22.02 8.72
CA PHE A 168 25.74 20.88 9.58
C PHE A 168 27.24 20.78 9.88
N ARG A 169 27.60 20.87 11.16
CA ARG A 169 28.99 20.80 11.62
C ARG A 169 29.11 19.63 12.60
N GLU A 170 30.06 18.75 12.33
CA GLU A 170 30.29 17.55 13.14
C GLU A 170 31.77 17.38 13.46
N GLU A 171 32.04 16.86 14.65
CA GLU A 171 33.39 16.61 15.15
C GLU A 171 33.60 15.11 15.34
N THR A 172 34.66 14.58 14.74
CA THR A 172 35.03 13.17 14.85
C THR A 172 36.42 13.07 15.48
N VAL A 173 36.57 12.26 16.52
CA VAL A 173 37.87 11.99 17.15
C VAL A 173 38.51 10.76 16.50
N LEU A 174 39.71 10.95 15.97
CA LEU A 174 40.54 9.99 15.25
C LEU A 174 41.97 10.04 15.84
N PRO A 175 42.20 9.38 16.99
CA PRO A 175 43.45 9.54 17.75
C PRO A 175 44.68 9.05 16.98
N ASP A 176 44.52 8.01 16.16
CA ASP A 176 45.62 7.37 15.42
C ASP A 176 45.82 7.97 14.01
N ALA A 177 45.04 9.00 13.64
CA ALA A 177 45.12 9.58 12.31
C ALA A 177 46.25 10.62 12.20
N ALA A 178 47.18 10.37 11.29
CA ALA A 178 48.18 11.33 10.85
C ALA A 178 47.67 12.20 9.68
N GLY A 179 46.65 11.77 8.93
CA GLY A 179 46.07 12.56 7.84
C GLY A 179 44.75 12.02 7.33
N ILE A 180 43.87 12.91 6.86
CA ILE A 180 42.58 12.52 6.28
C ILE A 180 42.75 12.36 4.77
N LYS A 181 42.41 11.19 4.26
CA LYS A 181 42.45 10.89 2.83
C LYS A 181 41.13 11.20 2.16
N ILE A 182 40.02 10.82 2.79
CA ILE A 182 38.70 10.97 2.19
C ILE A 182 37.61 11.04 3.25
N VAL A 183 36.59 11.84 2.98
CA VAL A 183 35.32 11.83 3.71
C VAL A 183 34.22 11.65 2.66
N ARG A 184 33.53 10.52 2.70
CA ARG A 184 32.35 10.25 1.87
C ARG A 184 31.12 10.23 2.73
N THR A 185 30.04 10.81 2.23
CA THR A 185 28.73 10.80 2.87
C THR A 185 27.73 10.08 2.00
N ARG A 186 26.87 9.29 2.63
CA ARG A 186 25.64 8.76 2.06
C ARG A 186 24.51 8.91 3.08
N PHE A 187 23.27 8.85 2.61
CA PHE A 187 22.10 8.88 3.49
C PHE A 187 21.40 7.54 3.43
N GLU A 188 21.02 7.04 4.60
CA GLU A 188 20.26 5.81 4.80
C GLU A 188 18.97 6.14 5.56
N ASP A 189 17.96 5.27 5.44
CA ASP A 189 16.68 5.39 6.15
C ASP A 189 15.98 6.75 5.99
N VAL A 190 16.10 7.35 4.79
CA VAL A 190 15.48 8.63 4.48
C VAL A 190 13.97 8.45 4.35
N ARG A 191 13.22 9.15 5.19
CA ARG A 191 11.75 9.10 5.24
C ARG A 191 11.17 10.49 5.38
N CYS A 192 9.98 10.68 4.83
CA CYS A 192 9.19 11.89 4.99
C CYS A 192 7.80 11.61 5.56
N LEU A 193 7.33 12.54 6.40
CA LEU A 193 5.98 12.55 6.98
C LEU A 193 5.36 13.92 6.74
N VAL A 194 4.09 13.94 6.34
CA VAL A 194 3.30 15.17 6.25
C VAL A 194 2.72 15.50 7.63
N GLU A 195 2.99 16.70 8.13
CA GLU A 195 2.38 17.27 9.33
C GLU A 195 1.89 18.70 9.06
N GLY A 196 0.58 18.88 8.92
CA GLY A 196 -0.02 20.15 8.54
C GLY A 196 0.52 20.63 7.20
N ASP A 197 1.18 21.79 7.20
CA ASP A 197 1.83 22.38 6.02
C ASP A 197 3.28 21.97 5.84
N ASN A 198 3.80 21.08 6.67
CA ASN A 198 5.21 20.70 6.62
C ASN A 198 5.38 19.26 6.16
N VAL A 199 6.43 19.03 5.39
CA VAL A 199 6.98 17.69 5.15
C VAL A 199 8.23 17.57 6.01
N ILE A 200 8.14 16.80 7.09
CA ILE A 200 9.27 16.49 7.96
C ILE A 200 10.10 15.41 7.28
N ILE A 201 11.40 15.65 7.13
CA ILE A 201 12.36 14.73 6.53
C ILE A 201 13.33 14.28 7.61
N GLN A 202 13.54 12.98 7.68
CA GLN A 202 14.45 12.32 8.63
C GLN A 202 15.31 11.32 7.89
N GLY A 203 16.55 11.17 8.32
CA GLY A 203 17.44 10.13 7.81
C GLY A 203 18.69 9.98 8.66
N THR A 204 19.53 9.03 8.28
CA THR A 204 20.84 8.81 8.89
C THR A 204 21.92 9.19 7.90
N MET A 205 22.73 10.20 8.22
CA MET A 205 23.95 10.49 7.50
C MET A 205 25.03 9.48 7.92
N VAL A 206 25.53 8.73 6.95
CA VAL A 206 26.66 7.82 7.15
C VAL A 206 27.91 8.44 6.55
N LYS A 207 28.88 8.77 7.41
CA LYS A 207 30.19 9.30 7.04
C LYS A 207 31.19 8.15 7.03
N LEU A 208 31.77 7.87 5.87
CA LEU A 208 32.93 7.01 5.72
C LEU A 208 34.19 7.87 5.65
N ILE A 209 35.03 7.79 6.68
CA ILE A 209 36.26 8.57 6.82
C ILE A 209 37.44 7.64 6.61
N GLY A 210 38.20 7.85 5.54
CA GLY A 210 39.48 7.21 5.31
C GLY A 210 40.62 8.10 5.78
N PHE A 211 41.54 7.54 6.55
CA PHE A 211 42.70 8.24 7.10
C PHE A 211 43.97 7.38 6.98
N GLU A 212 45.13 8.01 7.14
CA GLU A 212 46.42 7.34 7.26
C GLU A 212 46.98 7.51 8.68
N THR A 213 47.70 6.51 9.18
CA THR A 213 48.41 6.54 10.46
C THR A 213 49.84 7.04 10.30
N GLU A 214 50.56 7.26 11.40
CA GLU A 214 51.99 7.65 11.35
C GLU A 214 52.86 6.57 10.69
N ASP A 215 52.48 5.28 10.82
CA ASP A 215 53.18 4.14 10.20
C ASP A 215 52.87 3.99 8.69
N GLY A 216 52.04 4.88 8.13
CA GLY A 216 51.63 4.85 6.72
C GLY A 216 50.55 3.82 6.39
N GLU A 217 49.95 3.18 7.39
CA GLU A 217 48.81 2.29 7.21
C GLU A 217 47.52 3.10 6.97
N THR A 218 46.57 2.52 6.24
CA THR A 218 45.27 3.14 5.96
C THR A 218 44.19 2.59 6.88
N GLY A 219 43.49 3.49 7.58
CA GLY A 219 42.32 3.18 8.40
C GLY A 219 41.02 3.70 7.79
N THR A 220 39.89 3.09 8.17
CA THR A 220 38.55 3.58 7.84
C THR A 220 37.66 3.57 9.07
N VAL A 221 36.95 4.67 9.31
CA VAL A 221 35.89 4.77 10.32
C VAL A 221 34.58 5.09 9.64
N GLU A 222 33.53 4.35 10.00
CA GLU A 222 32.15 4.69 9.65
C GLU A 222 31.46 5.32 10.87
N GLU A 223 30.85 6.48 10.66
CA GLU A 223 30.09 7.19 11.68
C GLU A 223 28.67 7.46 11.19
N ARG A 224 27.69 7.26 12.06
CA ARG A 224 26.26 7.42 11.76
C ARG A 224 25.69 8.55 12.58
N VAL A 225 25.08 9.53 11.92
CA VAL A 225 24.50 10.70 12.58
C VAL A 225 23.07 10.90 12.08
N ALA A 226 22.12 10.96 13.01
CA ALA A 226 20.73 11.27 12.66
C ALA A 226 20.60 12.73 12.22
N VAL A 227 19.91 12.95 11.11
CA VAL A 227 19.62 14.27 10.58
C VAL A 227 18.12 14.43 10.37
N SER A 228 17.62 15.63 10.62
CA SER A 228 16.24 15.98 10.35
C SER A 228 16.08 17.47 10.09
N ASP A 229 15.13 17.78 9.23
CA ASP A 229 14.60 19.11 8.97
C ASP A 229 13.19 19.01 8.39
N PHE A 230 12.54 20.14 8.10
CA PHE A 230 11.25 20.16 7.41
C PHE A 230 11.25 21.11 6.22
N VAL A 231 10.41 20.80 5.23
CA VAL A 231 10.12 21.67 4.09
C VAL A 231 8.68 22.13 4.20
N ASN A 232 8.43 23.43 4.01
CA ASN A 232 7.09 24.00 4.10
C ASN A 232 6.38 24.03 2.74
N PHE A 233 5.12 23.60 2.73
CA PHE A 233 4.17 23.63 1.62
C PHE A 233 2.89 24.34 2.10
N PRO A 234 2.79 25.67 1.92
CA PRO A 234 1.61 26.42 2.36
C PRO A 234 0.31 25.85 1.77
N GLY A 235 -0.68 25.57 2.62
CA GLY A 235 -1.99 25.05 2.21
C GLY A 235 -2.06 23.54 1.97
N LEU A 236 -0.98 22.79 2.22
CA LEU A 236 -0.97 21.33 2.09
C LEU A 236 -2.05 20.66 2.96
N HIS A 237 -2.28 21.16 4.18
CA HIS A 237 -3.32 20.63 5.08
C HIS A 237 -4.75 20.78 4.55
N GLN A 238 -4.98 21.67 3.57
CA GLN A 238 -6.30 21.93 2.99
C GLN A 238 -6.57 21.07 1.76
N MET A 239 -5.55 20.38 1.25
CA MET A 239 -5.68 19.52 0.10
C MET A 239 -6.55 18.30 0.44
N SER A 240 -7.54 18.04 -0.40
CA SER A 240 -8.40 16.86 -0.25
C SER A 240 -7.70 15.59 -0.78
N GLY A 241 -8.19 14.42 -0.35
CA GLY A 241 -7.66 13.14 -0.82
C GLY A 241 -6.35 12.73 -0.17
N HIS A 242 -5.76 11.64 -0.69
CA HIS A 242 -4.53 11.09 -0.14
C HIS A 242 -3.31 11.85 -0.68
N ILE A 243 -2.43 12.24 0.25
CA ILE A 243 -1.17 12.92 -0.04
C ILE A 243 -0.02 11.94 0.16
N THR A 244 0.83 11.83 -0.85
CA THR A 244 2.03 11.00 -0.83
C THR A 244 3.27 11.89 -0.95
N PRO A 245 4.10 12.01 0.10
CA PRO A 245 5.36 12.73 0.00
C PRO A 245 6.47 11.80 -0.52
N THR A 246 7.45 12.37 -1.24
CA THR A 246 8.76 11.76 -1.47
C THR A 246 9.83 12.73 -1.03
N CYS A 247 10.97 12.24 -0.54
CA CYS A 247 12.04 13.13 -0.09
C CYS A 247 13.43 12.57 -0.35
N SER A 248 14.40 13.48 -0.33
CA SER A 248 15.82 13.16 -0.43
C SER A 248 16.63 14.12 0.45
N ILE A 249 17.81 13.65 0.87
CA ILE A 249 18.81 14.47 1.54
C ILE A 249 20.08 14.40 0.73
N ALA A 250 20.67 15.55 0.43
CA ALA A 250 21.99 15.68 -0.17
C ALA A 250 22.92 16.44 0.78
N ALA A 251 24.22 16.17 0.68
CA ALA A 251 25.24 16.89 1.42
C ALA A 251 26.30 17.44 0.47
N GLN A 252 26.50 18.74 0.51
CA GLN A 252 27.66 19.38 -0.08
C GLN A 252 28.72 19.58 0.99
N ASN A 253 29.93 19.06 0.78
CA ASN A 253 31.05 19.37 1.65
C ASN A 253 31.48 20.82 1.42
N ILE A 254 31.47 21.61 2.50
CA ILE A 254 31.84 23.03 2.47
C ILE A 254 33.07 23.33 3.32
N GLY A 255 33.63 22.33 4.01
CA GLY A 255 34.87 22.49 4.77
C GLY A 255 35.26 21.22 5.53
N ILE A 256 36.57 20.93 5.54
CA ILE A 256 37.19 19.91 6.38
C ILE A 256 38.40 20.55 7.06
N GLU A 257 38.49 20.40 8.37
CA GLU A 257 39.64 20.83 9.18
C GLU A 257 40.10 19.64 10.04
N PHE A 258 41.37 19.27 9.98
CA PHE A 258 41.92 18.18 10.78
C PHE A 258 43.11 18.67 11.63
N SER A 259 43.05 18.42 12.93
CA SER A 259 44.15 18.67 13.85
C SER A 259 44.83 17.36 14.24
N ARG A 260 46.03 17.13 13.69
CA ARG A 260 46.89 15.99 14.02
C ARG A 260 47.29 15.95 15.50
N ILE A 261 47.34 17.10 16.16
CA ILE A 261 47.79 17.22 17.56
C ILE A 261 46.77 16.58 18.52
N ILE A 262 45.48 16.80 18.27
CA ILE A 262 44.38 16.32 19.13
C ILE A 262 43.57 15.20 18.47
N GLY A 263 43.95 14.76 17.27
CA GLY A 263 43.21 13.79 16.49
C GLY A 263 41.78 14.23 16.14
N LEU A 264 41.50 15.54 16.06
CA LEU A 264 40.13 16.04 15.86
C LEU A 264 39.87 16.40 14.40
N LEU A 265 38.86 15.78 13.80
CA LEU A 265 38.34 16.10 12.48
C LEU A 265 37.04 16.90 12.61
N VAL A 266 37.03 18.13 12.10
CA VAL A 266 35.83 18.94 11.96
C VAL A 266 35.37 18.88 10.50
N THR A 267 34.13 18.43 10.30
CA THR A 267 33.49 18.41 8.98
C THR A 267 32.33 19.40 8.95
N LYS A 268 32.21 20.13 7.84
CA LYS A 268 31.15 21.10 7.60
C LYS A 268 30.44 20.72 6.30
N PHE A 269 29.13 20.51 6.40
CA PHE A 269 28.28 20.19 5.27
C PHE A 269 27.17 21.24 5.15
N LEU A 270 26.80 21.56 3.92
CA LEU A 270 25.49 22.12 3.62
C LEU A 270 24.58 20.96 3.25
N LEU A 271 23.60 20.68 4.11
CA LEU A 271 22.59 19.67 3.84
C LEU A 271 21.44 20.31 3.06
N THR A 272 21.05 19.70 1.96
CA THR A 272 19.84 20.06 1.20
C THR A 272 18.79 18.99 1.43
N PHE A 273 17.67 19.38 2.01
CA PHE A 273 16.51 18.52 2.22
C PHE A 273 15.47 18.88 1.16
N THR A 274 15.12 17.93 0.31
CA THR A 274 14.17 18.14 -0.78
C THR A 274 12.93 17.27 -0.55
N ALA A 275 11.74 17.85 -0.72
CA ALA A 275 10.48 17.14 -0.72
C ALA A 275 9.72 17.40 -2.02
N GLN A 276 9.01 16.38 -2.49
CA GLN A 276 7.95 16.51 -3.48
C GLN A 276 6.67 15.96 -2.87
N VAL A 277 5.56 16.57 -3.24
CA VAL A 277 4.23 16.18 -2.75
C VAL A 277 3.39 15.77 -3.94
N PHE A 278 2.75 14.62 -3.81
CA PHE A 278 1.83 14.09 -4.80
C PHE A 278 0.44 13.94 -4.18
N GLN A 279 -0.59 14.25 -4.95
CA GLN A 279 -1.99 14.10 -4.56
C GLN A 279 -2.65 13.08 -5.48
N THR A 280 -3.40 12.14 -4.91
CA THR A 280 -4.23 11.24 -5.72
C THR A 280 -5.32 12.04 -6.45
N GLN A 281 -5.26 12.07 -7.78
CA GLN A 281 -6.24 12.72 -8.65
C GLN A 281 -6.69 11.77 -9.76
N GLN A 282 -7.81 12.10 -10.41
CA GLN A 282 -8.23 11.45 -11.66
C GLN A 282 -7.69 12.23 -12.84
N ILE A 283 -6.96 11.56 -13.71
CA ILE A 283 -6.42 12.16 -14.94
C ILE A 283 -6.67 11.21 -16.12
N THR A 284 -6.87 11.78 -17.29
CA THR A 284 -7.02 11.01 -18.53
C THR A 284 -5.70 11.00 -19.27
N VAL A 285 -5.08 9.82 -19.36
CA VAL A 285 -3.74 9.66 -19.94
C VAL A 285 -3.81 8.98 -21.30
N LYS A 286 -2.89 9.34 -22.18
CA LYS A 286 -2.77 8.72 -23.50
C LYS A 286 -2.15 7.33 -23.38
N GLU A 287 -2.81 6.34 -23.98
CA GLU A 287 -2.27 4.98 -24.09
C GLU A 287 -1.30 4.91 -25.27
N ASP A 288 -0.16 4.25 -25.08
CA ASP A 288 0.83 4.02 -26.14
C ASP A 288 1.40 2.59 -26.05
N PRO A 289 1.23 1.72 -27.08
CA PRO A 289 1.83 0.39 -27.10
C PRO A 289 3.36 0.35 -26.92
N SER A 290 4.09 1.42 -27.28
CA SER A 290 5.53 1.56 -27.01
C SER A 290 5.86 2.25 -25.68
N GLY A 291 4.85 2.74 -24.98
CA GLY A 291 4.98 3.54 -23.78
C GLY A 291 5.42 2.74 -22.55
N VAL A 292 5.56 3.47 -21.43
CA VAL A 292 5.98 2.89 -20.15
C VAL A 292 4.84 2.07 -19.56
N LEU A 293 5.10 0.80 -19.24
CA LEU A 293 4.13 -0.09 -18.60
C LEU A 293 4.04 0.24 -17.10
N ILE A 294 2.88 0.71 -16.66
CA ILE A 294 2.60 1.02 -15.26
C ILE A 294 1.44 0.17 -14.73
N LYS A 295 1.49 -0.17 -13.44
CA LYS A 295 0.35 -0.70 -12.71
C LYS A 295 -0.39 0.45 -12.02
N THR A 296 -1.66 0.62 -12.34
CA THR A 296 -2.47 1.73 -11.83
C THR A 296 -3.93 1.33 -11.64
N ARG A 297 -4.70 2.19 -10.98
CA ARG A 297 -6.15 2.07 -10.85
C ARG A 297 -6.81 2.80 -12.02
N VAL A 298 -7.48 2.06 -12.87
CA VAL A 298 -8.33 2.59 -13.94
C VAL A 298 -9.73 2.82 -13.39
N VAL A 299 -10.32 3.98 -13.70
CA VAL A 299 -11.70 4.30 -13.34
C VAL A 299 -12.61 3.76 -14.44
N ILE A 300 -13.42 2.76 -14.10
CA ILE A 300 -14.26 2.05 -15.06
C ILE A 300 -15.64 2.71 -15.17
N GLY A 301 -16.17 3.21 -14.06
CA GLY A 301 -17.50 3.81 -14.00
C GLY A 301 -17.70 4.61 -12.73
N GLU A 302 -18.51 5.66 -12.83
CA GLU A 302 -18.86 6.52 -11.70
C GLU A 302 -20.35 6.82 -11.70
N ALA A 303 -20.96 6.83 -10.52
CA ALA A 303 -22.36 7.18 -10.36
C ALA A 303 -22.62 7.80 -8.98
N GLU A 304 -23.60 8.68 -8.93
CA GLU A 304 -24.13 9.21 -7.68
C GLU A 304 -25.63 8.93 -7.60
N ARG A 305 -26.12 8.61 -6.40
CA ARG A 305 -27.56 8.41 -6.14
C ARG A 305 -27.92 8.89 -4.75
N GLN A 306 -28.99 9.69 -4.65
CA GLN A 306 -29.60 10.02 -3.37
C GLN A 306 -30.51 8.89 -2.88
N LYS A 307 -30.35 8.50 -1.62
CA LYS A 307 -31.22 7.55 -0.92
C LYS A 307 -31.86 8.23 0.30
N PHE A 308 -33.18 8.12 0.37
CA PHE A 308 -33.95 8.61 1.51
C PHE A 308 -34.27 7.47 2.46
N ILE A 309 -33.99 7.68 3.75
CA ILE A 309 -34.44 6.82 4.85
C ILE A 309 -35.41 7.64 5.68
N SER A 310 -36.61 7.12 5.91
CA SER A 310 -37.62 7.79 6.75
C SER A 310 -38.10 6.82 7.82
N GLU A 311 -38.17 7.30 9.06
CA GLU A 311 -38.70 6.55 10.20
C GLU A 311 -39.55 7.47 11.07
N GLU A 312 -40.57 6.90 11.69
CA GLU A 312 -41.37 7.56 12.72
C GLU A 312 -41.26 6.76 14.01
N LYS A 313 -41.09 7.45 15.12
CA LYS A 313 -40.97 6.84 16.44
C LYS A 313 -41.58 7.72 17.51
N THR A 314 -42.09 7.10 18.58
CA THR A 314 -42.48 7.83 19.78
C THR A 314 -41.27 8.06 20.68
N LEU A 315 -41.01 9.33 21.01
CA LEU A 315 -39.96 9.76 21.92
C LEU A 315 -40.56 10.73 22.94
N ASP A 316 -40.43 10.41 24.22
CA ASP A 316 -40.82 11.30 25.30
C ASP A 316 -39.78 12.41 25.45
N ALA A 317 -40.03 13.52 24.78
CA ALA A 317 -39.14 14.67 24.68
C ALA A 317 -39.93 15.98 24.49
N ILE A 318 -39.40 17.06 25.03
CA ILE A 318 -39.94 18.43 24.83
C ILE A 318 -39.38 19.03 23.55
N LYS A 319 -38.08 18.82 23.27
CA LYS A 319 -37.41 19.30 22.05
C LYS A 319 -36.20 18.42 21.72
N ILE A 320 -35.84 18.40 20.44
CA ILE A 320 -34.56 17.84 19.98
C ILE A 320 -33.48 18.93 20.05
N ALA A 321 -32.37 18.61 20.70
CA ALA A 321 -31.23 19.52 20.85
C ALA A 321 -30.24 19.37 19.69
N ASN A 322 -29.89 18.14 19.34
CA ASN A 322 -28.98 17.84 18.25
C ASN A 322 -29.19 16.40 17.75
N VAL A 323 -28.87 16.15 16.49
CA VAL A 323 -28.77 14.80 15.93
C VAL A 323 -27.48 14.71 15.15
N THR A 324 -26.66 13.72 15.49
CA THR A 324 -25.47 13.38 14.70
C THR A 324 -25.72 12.05 14.02
N ALA A 325 -25.34 11.95 12.75
CA ALA A 325 -25.43 10.73 11.98
C ALA A 325 -24.08 10.46 11.30
N GLU A 326 -23.72 9.19 11.21
CA GLU A 326 -22.50 8.73 10.56
C GLU A 326 -22.73 7.36 9.93
N PHE A 327 -21.98 7.04 8.88
CA PHE A 327 -21.94 5.68 8.37
C PHE A 327 -21.12 4.81 9.31
N LYS A 328 -21.73 3.75 9.86
CA LYS A 328 -21.00 2.73 10.62
C LYS A 328 -20.34 1.71 9.72
N LYS A 329 -21.01 1.38 8.62
CA LYS A 329 -20.54 0.39 7.65
C LYS A 329 -21.19 0.65 6.30
N ILE A 330 -20.41 0.54 5.24
CA ILE A 330 -20.91 0.45 3.87
C ILE A 330 -20.20 -0.72 3.18
N ASN A 331 -20.96 -1.56 2.50
CA ASN A 331 -20.48 -2.64 1.65
C ASN A 331 -21.06 -2.44 0.25
N TRP A 332 -20.30 -2.91 -0.72
CA TRP A 332 -20.60 -2.74 -2.12
C TRP A 332 -20.42 -4.07 -2.84
N LEU A 333 -21.31 -4.34 -3.78
CA LEU A 333 -21.21 -5.48 -4.68
C LEU A 333 -21.56 -5.02 -6.09
N ILE A 334 -20.64 -5.24 -7.03
CA ILE A 334 -20.90 -5.00 -8.46
C ILE A 334 -21.53 -6.25 -9.06
N LYS A 335 -22.71 -6.07 -9.66
CA LYS A 335 -23.48 -7.11 -10.34
C LYS A 335 -24.19 -6.55 -11.56
N ASP A 336 -24.00 -7.18 -12.71
CA ASP A 336 -24.67 -6.82 -13.97
C ASP A 336 -24.57 -5.33 -14.34
N GLY A 337 -23.41 -4.70 -14.13
CA GLY A 337 -23.20 -3.26 -14.40
C GLY A 337 -23.84 -2.31 -13.38
N LYS A 338 -24.37 -2.85 -12.27
CA LYS A 338 -24.97 -2.08 -11.17
C LYS A 338 -24.20 -2.32 -9.88
N ALA A 339 -24.18 -1.33 -9.02
CA ALA A 339 -23.66 -1.42 -7.68
C ALA A 339 -24.81 -1.61 -6.69
N ILE A 340 -24.79 -2.72 -5.96
CA ILE A 340 -25.64 -2.93 -4.78
C ILE A 340 -24.90 -2.31 -3.60
N VAL A 341 -25.51 -1.29 -2.99
CA VAL A 341 -24.93 -0.52 -1.88
C VAL A 341 -25.70 -0.86 -0.64
N GLN A 342 -25.02 -1.34 0.40
CA GLN A 342 -25.65 -1.75 1.64
C GLN A 342 -24.87 -1.26 2.84
N GLY A 343 -25.56 -0.72 3.82
CA GLY A 343 -24.87 -0.18 4.98
C GLY A 343 -25.77 0.05 6.18
N VAL A 344 -25.13 0.60 7.21
CA VAL A 344 -25.77 0.99 8.47
C VAL A 344 -25.38 2.43 8.75
N VAL A 345 -26.38 3.27 8.93
CA VAL A 345 -26.23 4.63 9.47
C VAL A 345 -26.42 4.54 10.98
N GLY A 346 -25.39 4.91 11.72
CA GLY A 346 -25.47 5.15 13.15
C GLY A 346 -25.94 6.57 13.41
N LYS A 347 -26.82 6.76 14.39
CA LYS A 347 -27.35 8.07 14.74
C LYS A 347 -27.42 8.22 16.25
N GLN A 348 -27.08 9.41 16.74
CA GLN A 348 -27.29 9.81 18.14
C GLN A 348 -28.22 11.01 18.18
N ILE A 349 -29.32 10.86 18.89
CA ILE A 349 -30.32 11.92 19.10
C ILE A 349 -30.12 12.44 20.51
N PHE A 350 -29.83 13.73 20.65
CA PHE A 350 -29.81 14.44 21.92
C PHE A 350 -31.10 15.24 22.05
N PHE A 351 -31.82 15.05 23.15
CA PHE A 351 -33.14 15.63 23.36
C PHE A 351 -33.33 16.06 24.81
N VAL A 352 -34.24 17.00 25.02
CA VAL A 352 -34.54 17.58 26.34
C VAL A 352 -35.84 17.01 26.87
N VAL A 353 -35.84 16.62 28.14
CA VAL A 353 -37.02 16.16 28.87
C VAL A 353 -37.42 17.18 29.96
N GLU A 354 -38.35 16.82 30.85
CA GLU A 354 -38.70 17.65 32.00
C GLU A 354 -37.46 18.05 32.82
N GLU A 355 -37.55 19.21 33.50
CA GLU A 355 -36.45 19.82 34.25
C GLU A 355 -35.22 20.22 33.41
N ASP A 356 -35.39 20.40 32.09
CA ASP A 356 -34.33 20.80 31.14
C ASP A 356 -33.15 19.80 31.08
N LEU A 357 -33.40 18.54 31.46
CA LEU A 357 -32.42 17.48 31.42
C LEU A 357 -32.17 17.02 29.97
N VAL A 358 -30.90 17.02 29.55
CA VAL A 358 -30.49 16.47 28.25
C VAL A 358 -30.26 14.97 28.36
N ARG A 359 -30.93 14.20 27.51
CA ARG A 359 -30.71 12.75 27.32
C ARG A 359 -30.23 12.47 25.90
N HIS A 360 -29.72 11.26 25.69
CA HIS A 360 -29.32 10.80 24.36
C HIS A 360 -29.91 9.42 24.04
N LEU A 361 -30.15 9.16 22.77
CA LEU A 361 -30.63 7.90 22.23
C LEU A 361 -29.82 7.53 20.98
N GLY A 362 -29.21 6.34 21.01
CA GLY A 362 -28.49 5.77 19.88
C GLY A 362 -29.40 4.87 19.04
N GLU A 363 -29.34 5.02 17.72
CA GLU A 363 -30.10 4.22 16.77
C GLU A 363 -29.22 3.78 15.60
N GLU A 364 -29.60 2.69 14.96
CA GLU A 364 -28.95 2.17 13.76
C GLU A 364 -30.01 1.91 12.69
N LEU A 365 -29.78 2.47 11.49
CA LEU A 365 -30.68 2.36 10.36
C LEU A 365 -29.96 1.66 9.22
N SER A 366 -30.44 0.47 8.87
CA SER A 366 -29.92 -0.26 7.71
C SER A 366 -30.48 0.33 6.41
N PHE A 367 -29.67 0.36 5.37
CA PHE A 367 -30.10 0.75 4.05
C PHE A 367 -29.58 -0.21 2.98
N SER A 368 -30.33 -0.28 1.88
CA SER A 368 -29.92 -0.94 0.65
C SER A 368 -30.40 -0.11 -0.53
N ASP A 369 -29.56 0.03 -1.53
CA ASP A 369 -29.93 0.62 -2.81
C ASP A 369 -29.20 -0.03 -3.99
N LEU A 370 -29.74 0.17 -5.18
CA LEU A 370 -29.17 -0.27 -6.44
C LEU A 370 -28.82 0.95 -7.30
N VAL A 371 -27.53 1.15 -7.55
CA VAL A 371 -27.03 2.26 -8.35
C VAL A 371 -26.57 1.72 -9.70
N GLU A 372 -27.14 2.23 -10.78
CA GLU A 372 -26.64 1.95 -12.13
C GLU A 372 -25.34 2.73 -12.34
N VAL A 373 -24.27 2.03 -12.74
CA VAL A 373 -22.96 2.65 -12.92
C VAL A 373 -22.62 2.66 -14.41
N PRO A 374 -22.81 3.79 -15.12
CA PRO A 374 -22.43 3.87 -16.52
C PRO A 374 -20.91 3.74 -16.63
N PRO A 375 -20.39 3.02 -17.64
CA PRO A 375 -18.97 2.94 -17.88
C PRO A 375 -18.45 4.29 -18.40
N VAL A 376 -17.25 4.68 -17.96
CA VAL A 376 -16.53 5.87 -18.46
C VAL A 376 -16.27 5.73 -19.96
N ARG A 377 -15.95 4.52 -20.42
CA ARG A 377 -15.72 4.20 -21.84
C ARG A 377 -16.63 3.06 -22.29
N PRO A 378 -17.36 3.20 -23.41
CA PRO A 378 -18.27 2.16 -23.90
C PRO A 378 -17.63 0.77 -24.13
N GLY A 379 -16.34 0.74 -24.51
CA GLY A 379 -15.59 -0.50 -24.73
C GLY A 379 -15.09 -1.19 -23.45
N ASP A 380 -15.27 -0.55 -22.29
CA ASP A 380 -14.76 -1.00 -21.00
C ASP A 380 -15.89 -1.02 -19.95
N PRO A 381 -16.79 -2.01 -20.03
CA PRO A 381 -17.98 -2.05 -19.18
C PRO A 381 -17.63 -2.39 -17.72
N VAL A 382 -18.46 -1.91 -16.80
CA VAL A 382 -18.46 -2.33 -15.40
C VAL A 382 -18.82 -3.82 -15.30
N ARG A 383 -17.98 -4.62 -14.64
CA ARG A 383 -18.13 -6.09 -14.53
C ARG A 383 -18.13 -6.56 -13.08
N GLU A 384 -18.70 -7.75 -12.87
CA GLU A 384 -18.62 -8.46 -11.60
C GLU A 384 -17.17 -8.69 -11.17
N GLY A 385 -16.91 -8.57 -9.88
CA GLY A 385 -15.58 -8.78 -9.29
C GLY A 385 -14.63 -7.58 -9.37
N MET A 386 -15.01 -6.48 -10.03
CA MET A 386 -14.24 -5.23 -10.01
C MET A 386 -14.24 -4.59 -8.61
N GLY A 387 -13.17 -3.84 -8.31
CA GLY A 387 -13.05 -3.10 -7.06
C GLY A 387 -13.91 -1.83 -7.06
N PHE A 388 -14.02 -1.20 -5.89
CA PHE A 388 -14.72 0.07 -5.73
C PHE A 388 -13.99 0.99 -4.77
N GLN A 389 -14.28 2.28 -4.87
CA GLN A 389 -13.94 3.28 -3.88
C GLN A 389 -15.22 4.00 -3.47
N ASP A 390 -15.45 4.06 -2.16
CA ASP A 390 -16.58 4.74 -1.56
C ASP A 390 -16.21 6.19 -1.22
N GLU A 391 -17.04 7.13 -1.67
CA GLU A 391 -16.95 8.55 -1.34
C GLU A 391 -18.33 9.06 -0.87
N SER A 392 -19.20 8.15 -0.41
CA SER A 392 -20.58 8.47 0.00
C SER A 392 -20.63 9.38 1.23
N ASP A 393 -21.68 10.19 1.31
CA ASP A 393 -21.86 11.19 2.36
C ASP A 393 -23.32 11.21 2.88
N ILE A 394 -23.51 11.72 4.10
CA ILE A 394 -24.83 12.02 4.66
C ILE A 394 -25.09 13.50 4.41
N GLU A 395 -25.81 13.82 3.33
CA GLU A 395 -26.08 15.21 2.96
C GLU A 395 -26.92 15.92 4.01
N GLN A 396 -27.96 15.25 4.53
CA GLN A 396 -28.91 15.87 5.45
C GLN A 396 -29.47 14.86 6.45
N THR A 397 -29.67 15.34 7.68
CA THR A 397 -30.48 14.69 8.71
C THR A 397 -31.54 15.68 9.18
N ILE A 398 -32.80 15.36 8.94
CA ILE A 398 -33.95 16.19 9.26
C ILE A 398 -34.76 15.46 10.34
N VAL A 399 -35.08 16.15 11.42
CA VAL A 399 -35.90 15.63 12.51
C VAL A 399 -36.98 16.61 12.89
N GLU A 400 -38.20 16.10 13.04
CA GLU A 400 -39.39 16.87 13.38
C GLU A 400 -40.08 16.18 14.56
N LEU A 401 -40.10 16.82 15.72
CA LEU A 401 -40.78 16.33 16.92
C LEU A 401 -42.10 17.07 17.11
N ASN A 402 -43.18 16.33 17.30
CA ASN A 402 -44.43 16.84 17.84
C ASN A 402 -44.46 16.58 19.37
N PRO A 403 -44.24 17.61 20.21
CA PRO A 403 -44.15 17.44 21.66
C PRO A 403 -45.48 17.07 22.33
N GLU A 404 -46.63 17.32 21.68
CA GLU A 404 -47.95 16.98 22.24
C GLU A 404 -48.24 15.48 22.11
N THR A 405 -47.73 14.85 21.05
CA THR A 405 -47.96 13.43 20.75
C THR A 405 -46.75 12.56 21.04
N GLY A 406 -45.57 13.16 21.23
CA GLY A 406 -44.28 12.48 21.29
C GLY A 406 -43.83 11.90 19.95
N THR A 407 -44.51 12.20 18.84
CA THR A 407 -44.14 11.69 17.52
C THR A 407 -42.88 12.39 17.01
N LEU A 408 -41.83 11.62 16.75
CA LEU A 408 -40.59 12.04 16.11
C LEU A 408 -40.52 11.46 14.69
N VAL A 409 -40.58 12.34 13.69
CA VAL A 409 -40.33 12.01 12.28
C VAL A 409 -38.88 12.28 11.96
N GLN A 410 -38.23 11.32 11.31
CA GLN A 410 -36.80 11.33 11.04
C GLN A 410 -36.56 11.03 9.56
N LYS A 411 -35.83 11.90 8.87
CA LYS A 411 -35.46 11.75 7.46
C LYS A 411 -33.96 11.91 7.32
N ILE A 412 -33.31 10.93 6.69
CA ILE A 412 -31.88 10.98 6.37
C ILE A 412 -31.75 10.91 4.86
N VAL A 413 -30.98 11.84 4.30
CA VAL A 413 -30.62 11.89 2.89
C VAL A 413 -29.17 11.45 2.76
N LEU A 414 -28.97 10.29 2.15
CA LEU A 414 -27.64 9.76 1.83
C LEU A 414 -27.31 10.11 0.38
N LEU A 415 -26.12 10.60 0.11
CA LEU A 415 -25.54 10.69 -1.23
C LEU A 415 -24.57 9.54 -1.41
N LEU A 416 -25.03 8.48 -2.09
CA LEU A 416 -24.22 7.32 -2.40
C LEU A 416 -23.34 7.64 -3.61
N LYS A 417 -22.01 7.66 -3.43
CA LYS A 417 -21.05 7.92 -4.50
C LYS A 417 -20.27 6.66 -4.81
N VAL A 418 -20.48 6.14 -6.02
CA VAL A 418 -19.96 4.87 -6.47
C VAL A 418 -18.85 5.11 -7.48
N LYS A 419 -17.65 4.60 -7.20
CA LYS A 419 -16.54 4.64 -8.13
C LYS A 419 -16.01 3.23 -8.33
N VAL A 420 -16.26 2.66 -9.51
CA VAL A 420 -15.77 1.33 -9.87
C VAL A 420 -14.35 1.48 -10.41
N ILE A 421 -13.43 0.74 -9.80
CA ILE A 421 -12.01 0.76 -10.16
C ILE A 421 -11.52 -0.63 -10.54
N ASP A 422 -10.59 -0.67 -11.47
CA ASP A 422 -9.89 -1.89 -11.85
C ASP A 422 -8.38 -1.64 -11.80
N VAL A 423 -7.65 -2.55 -11.15
CA VAL A 423 -6.19 -2.44 -11.07
C VAL A 423 -5.60 -3.11 -12.31
N ARG A 424 -5.08 -2.31 -13.23
CA ARG A 424 -4.57 -2.78 -14.51
C ARG A 424 -3.13 -2.38 -14.73
N GLU A 425 -2.50 -3.13 -15.62
CA GLU A 425 -1.24 -2.74 -16.22
C GLU A 425 -1.54 -2.10 -17.57
N ILE A 426 -1.13 -0.86 -17.76
CA ILE A 426 -1.39 -0.08 -18.97
C ILE A 426 -0.09 0.53 -19.45
N ARG A 427 0.05 0.69 -20.76
CA ARG A 427 1.18 1.42 -21.33
C ARG A 427 0.78 2.86 -21.59
N VAL A 428 1.48 3.80 -20.97
CA VAL A 428 1.19 5.22 -21.08
C VAL A 428 2.25 5.92 -21.90
N ALA A 429 1.82 6.87 -22.73
CA ALA A 429 2.73 7.79 -23.40
C ALA A 429 3.38 8.70 -22.36
N VAL A 430 4.71 8.85 -22.47
CA VAL A 430 5.49 9.74 -21.62
C VAL A 430 6.21 10.74 -22.50
N ALA A 431 6.28 11.99 -22.06
CA ALA A 431 7.06 13.00 -22.73
C ALA A 431 8.56 12.78 -22.49
N ASP A 432 9.37 13.10 -23.51
CA ASP A 432 10.83 13.07 -23.47
C ASP A 432 11.46 14.00 -22.43
#